data_AF-A0A1I6CBZ4-F1
#
_entry.id   AF-A0A1I6CBZ4-F1
#
_cell.length_a   1.000
_cell.length_b   1.000
_cell.length_c   1.000
_cell.angle_alpha   90.00
_cell.angle_beta   90.00
_cell.angle_gamma   90.00
#
_symmetry.space_group_name_H-M   'P 1'
#
loop_
_entity.id
_entity.type
_entity.pdbx_description
1 polymer ?
#
loop_
_entity_poly.entity_id
_entity_poly.type
_entity_poly.pdbx_seq_one_letter_code
_entity_poly.pdbx_strand_id
1 'polypeptide(L)' 'MVIQSNMSPKSIVNVWGDTADVFKKYKVPLTKQSIETVVQNELLSSLLQELNSVVGSSTATCIEGG' A
#
# COMPACT_ATOMS: atom_id res chain seq x y z
N MET A 1 2.47 1.86 -11.64
CA MET A 1 3.57 1.69 -10.67
C MET A 1 3.06 0.76 -9.57
N VAL A 2 3.90 -0.15 -9.04
CA VAL A 2 3.50 -1.19 -8.08
C VAL A 2 4.29 -1.01 -6.78
N ILE A 3 3.63 -1.21 -5.64
CA ILE A 3 4.24 -1.21 -4.31
C ILE A 3 4.88 -2.57 -4.05
N GLN A 4 6.12 -2.55 -3.58
CA GLN A 4 6.90 -3.74 -3.25
C GLN A 4 7.21 -3.82 -1.75
N SER A 5 7.48 -5.03 -1.25
CA SER A 5 7.73 -5.32 0.17
C SER A 5 8.97 -4.62 0.74
N ASN A 6 9.96 -4.35 -0.12
CA ASN A 6 11.21 -3.69 0.24
C ASN A 6 11.04 -2.18 0.45
N MET A 7 9.92 -1.60 0.02
CA MET A 7 9.61 -0.18 0.20
C MET A 7 9.19 0.12 1.64
N SER A 8 9.42 1.35 2.08
CA SER A 8 9.04 1.79 3.43
C SER A 8 7.60 2.33 3.45
N PRO A 9 6.77 2.00 4.45
CA PRO A 9 5.42 2.54 4.60
C PRO A 9 5.37 4.07 4.53
N LYS A 10 6.35 4.75 5.14
CA LYS A 10 6.46 6.21 5.11
C LYS A 10 6.70 6.76 3.71
N SER A 11 7.50 6.07 2.90
CA SER A 11 7.78 6.47 1.51
C SER A 11 6.56 6.24 0.62
N ILE A 12 5.86 5.12 0.84
CA ILE A 12 4.65 4.77 0.08
C ILE A 12 3.55 5.81 0.34
N VAL A 13 3.24 6.13 1.59
CA VAL A 13 2.24 7.16 1.91
C VAL A 13 2.61 8.54 1.37
N ASN A 14 3.91 8.86 1.30
CA ASN A 14 4.37 10.12 0.74
C ASN A 14 4.13 10.23 -0.78
N VAL A 15 4.12 9.12 -1.50
CA VAL A 15 3.83 9.06 -2.94
C VAL A 15 2.33 8.87 -3.20
N TRP A 16 1.69 8.01 -2.39
CA TRP A 16 0.28 7.64 -2.49
C TRP A 16 -0.41 7.86 -1.15
N GLY A 17 -0.90 9.09 -0.92
CA GLY A 17 -1.54 9.48 0.35
C GLY A 17 -2.68 8.54 0.78
N ASP A 18 -3.47 8.05 -0.16
CA ASP A 18 -4.60 7.14 0.08
C ASP A 18 -4.20 5.79 0.72
N THR A 19 -2.94 5.37 0.55
CA THR A 19 -2.44 4.13 1.17
C THR A 19 -2.31 4.21 2.69
N ALA A 20 -2.36 5.42 3.28
CA ALA A 20 -2.29 5.61 4.72
C ALA A 20 -3.40 4.87 5.47
N ASP A 21 -4.61 4.82 4.90
CA ASP A 21 -5.75 4.12 5.51
C ASP A 21 -5.53 2.60 5.54
N VAL A 22 -4.91 2.05 4.50
CA VAL A 22 -4.55 0.64 4.43
C VAL A 22 -3.54 0.29 5.53
N PHE A 23 -2.47 1.08 5.70
CA PHE A 23 -1.52 0.83 6.78
C PHE A 23 -2.18 0.90 8.16
N LYS A 24 -3.14 1.82 8.36
CA LYS A 24 -3.91 1.92 9.60
C LYS A 24 -4.81 0.71 9.83
N LYS A 25 -5.50 0.21 8.80
CA LYS A 25 -6.34 -1.00 8.83
C LYS A 25 -5.56 -2.24 9.26
N TYR A 26 -4.34 -2.39 8.74
CA TYR A 26 -3.44 -3.50 9.09
C TYR A 26 -2.61 -3.25 10.36
N LYS A 27 -2.81 -2.13 11.06
CA LYS A 27 -2.04 -1.71 12.25
C LYS A 27 -0.53 -1.64 12.02
N VAL A 28 -0.13 -1.30 10.79
CA VAL A 28 1.28 -1.18 10.41
C VAL A 28 1.76 0.26 10.67
N PRO A 29 2.82 0.45 11.47
CA PRO A 29 3.34 1.79 11.73
C PRO A 29 4.00 2.38 10.47
N LEU A 30 3.84 3.69 10.27
CA LEU A 30 4.48 4.43 9.17
C LEU A 30 5.96 4.67 9.45
N THR A 31 6.77 3.61 9.30
CA THR A 31 8.20 3.64 9.56
C THR A 31 9.01 3.87 8.28
N LYS A 32 10.30 4.18 8.47
CA LYS A 32 11.29 4.19 7.38
C LYS A 32 11.82 2.79 7.04
N GLN A 33 11.50 1.78 7.84
CA GLN A 33 11.87 0.39 7.59
C GLN A 33 10.98 -0.19 6.50
N SER A 34 11.43 -1.24 5.82
CA SER A 34 10.68 -1.92 4.76
C SER A 34 9.45 -2.62 5.31
N ILE A 35 8.40 -2.77 4.50
CA ILE A 35 7.18 -3.48 4.92
C ILE A 35 7.51 -4.92 5.34
N GLU A 36 8.38 -5.61 4.61
CA GLU A 36 8.78 -6.99 4.94
C GLU A 36 9.46 -7.15 6.30
N THR A 37 10.04 -6.08 6.87
CA THR A 37 10.69 -6.14 8.18
C THR A 37 9.75 -5.79 9.32
N VAL A 38 8.67 -5.04 9.05
CA VAL A 38 7.69 -4.62 10.07
C VAL A 38 6.39 -5.43 10.03
N VAL A 39 6.17 -6.20 8.97
CA VAL A 39 4.97 -7.03 8.76
C VAL A 39 5.38 -8.49 8.60
N GLN A 40 4.66 -9.38 9.27
CA GLN A 40 4.86 -10.82 9.12
C GLN A 40 4.51 -11.28 7.69
N ASN A 41 5.21 -12.30 7.19
CA ASN A 41 5.09 -12.76 5.80
C ASN A 41 3.65 -13.14 5.40
N GLU A 42 2.87 -13.67 6.34
CA GLU A 42 1.46 -14.04 6.13
C GLU A 42 0.56 -12.82 5.81
N LEU A 43 0.81 -11.68 6.46
CA LEU A 43 0.04 -10.45 6.26
C LEU A 43 0.62 -9.59 5.13
N LEU A 44 1.91 -9.78 4.82
CA LEU A 44 2.62 -9.02 3.79
C LEU A 44 1.94 -9.14 2.42
N SER A 45 1.57 -10.36 2.03
CA SER A 45 0.94 -10.60 0.73
C SER A 45 -0.42 -9.91 0.60
N SER A 46 -1.28 -10.03 1.62
CA SER A 46 -2.58 -9.37 1.66
C SER A 46 -2.47 -7.84 1.71
N LEU A 47 -1.52 -7.33 2.50
CA LEU A 47 -1.25 -5.90 2.60
C LEU A 47 -0.79 -5.33 1.25
N LEU A 48 0.15 -5.99 0.58
CA LEU A 48 0.64 -5.57 -0.73
C LEU A 48 -0.46 -5.60 -1.80
N GLN A 49 -1.34 -6.60 -1.76
CA GLN A 49 -2.48 -6.67 -2.69
C GLN A 49 -3.43 -5.48 -2.50
N GLU A 50 -3.83 -5.18 -1.27
CA GLU A 50 -4.71 -4.02 -0.97
C GLU A 50 -4.03 -2.70 -1.34
N LEU A 51 -2.76 -2.52 -0.98
CA LEU A 51 -1.98 -1.34 -1.32
C LEU A 51 -1.94 -1.11 -2.84
N ASN A 52 -1.66 -2.17 -3.60
CA ASN A 52 -1.64 -2.11 -5.05
C ASN A 52 -3.03 -1.92 -5.67
N SER A 53 -4.07 -2.45 -5.04
CA SER A 53 -5.46 -2.18 -5.45
C SER A 53 -5.79 -0.71 -5.26
N VAL A 54 -5.41 -0.08 -4.15
CA VAL A 54 -5.63 1.35 -3.91
C VAL A 54 -4.87 2.18 -4.95
N VAL A 55 -3.57 1.91 -5.16
CA VAL A 55 -2.76 2.62 -6.16
C VAL A 55 -3.28 2.43 -7.59
N GLY A 56 -3.73 1.22 -7.93
CA GLY A 56 -4.32 0.91 -9.24
C GLY A 56 -5.71 1.54 -9.43
N SER A 57 -6.52 1.58 -8.37
CA SER A 57 -7.81 2.27 -8.36
C SER A 57 -7.67 3.79 -8.42
N SER A 58 -6.64 4.37 -7.82
CA SER A 58 -6.34 5.81 -7.95
C SER A 58 -6.00 6.22 -9.39
N THR A 59 -5.55 5.30 -10.24
CA THR A 59 -5.41 5.52 -11.70
C THR A 59 -6.67 5.19 -12.50
N ALA A 60 -7.65 4.51 -11.90
CA ALA A 60 -8.92 4.15 -12.51
C ALA A 60 -10.03 5.12 -12.11
N THR A 61 -9.82 6.42 -12.32
CA THR A 61 -10.95 7.32 -12.43
C THR A 61 -11.61 7.09 -13.78
N CYS A 62 -12.81 6.51 -13.78
CA CYS A 62 -13.84 6.61 -14.82
C CYS A 62 -13.42 6.44 -16.29
N ILE A 63 -13.75 5.30 -16.87
CA ILE A 63 -14.49 5.33 -18.13
C ILE A 63 -15.86 4.72 -17.83
N GLU A 64 -16.80 5.60 -17.49
CA GLU A 64 -18.22 5.34 -17.64
C GLU A 64 -18.50 5.31 -19.15
N GLY A 65 -19.06 4.22 -19.66
CA GLY A 65 -19.52 4.11 -21.05
C GLY A 65 -19.20 2.76 -21.67
N GLY A 66 -20.20 1.88 -21.71
CA GLY A 66 -20.19 0.66 -22.52
C GLY A 66 -20.48 0.88 -24.00
#